data_AF-A0A0A0HMX4-F1
#
_entry.id   AF-A0A0A0HMX4-F1
#
_cell.length_a   1.000
_cell.length_b   1.000
_cell.length_c   1.000
_cell.angle_alpha   90.00
_cell.angle_beta   90.00
_cell.angle_gamma   90.00
#
_symmetry.space_group_name_H-M   'P 1'
#
loop_
_entity.id
_entity.type
_entity.pdbx_description
1 polymer ?
#
loop_
_entity_poly.entity_id
_entity_poly.type
_entity_poly.pdbx_seq_one_letter_code
_entity_poly.pdbx_strand_id
1 'polypeptide(L)'
;MTTSELSRRFFLAALGGGALTGAAGCIPDMPVTRLPGASAQLGFGLWAGVPGAKFGDRVDRTVGVRRIVGPRTWTHPVTGQRMTVYVRTKQESSGTKTSYYTLRPDGTALARVLDKRPGAADRYFTGDAFVPVGPWRSGMAKSYAMAQHSSGTATQFTVTIRVTKATFTHKGRSGSMEYIWTERNQSGRKTKELRYVYSPGIGMADVKNLMK
;
A
#
# COMPACT_ATOMS: atom_id res chain seq x y z
N MET A 1 11.67 -4.43 -72.44
CA MET A 1 13.12 -4.37 -72.70
C MET A 1 13.42 -3.01 -73.29
N THR A 2 14.03 -2.09 -72.53
CA THR A 2 14.99 -1.06 -72.97
C THR A 2 15.36 -0.16 -71.78
N THR A 3 16.66 0.06 -71.67
CA THR A 3 17.45 0.92 -70.78
C THR A 3 17.34 2.42 -71.11
N SER A 4 17.52 3.29 -70.10
CA SER A 4 18.36 4.52 -70.17
C SER A 4 18.38 5.19 -68.77
N GLU A 5 19.51 5.35 -68.09
CA GLU A 5 20.55 6.39 -68.28
C GLU A 5 20.08 7.83 -67.96
N LEU A 6 20.55 8.31 -66.80
CA LEU A 6 21.27 9.57 -66.52
C LEU A 6 20.69 10.98 -66.83
N SER A 7 21.14 11.90 -65.95
CA SER A 7 21.13 13.38 -66.00
C SER A 7 19.83 14.08 -65.58
N ARG A 8 19.80 15.18 -64.80
CA ARG A 8 20.67 16.37 -64.83
C ARG A 8 20.31 17.37 -63.70
N ARG A 9 21.29 18.23 -63.37
CA ARG A 9 21.23 19.67 -62.98
C ARG A 9 21.17 20.12 -61.51
N PHE A 10 22.20 20.93 -61.22
CA PHE A 10 22.41 21.94 -60.18
C PHE A 10 21.27 22.95 -60.03
N PHE A 11 21.10 23.46 -58.79
CA PHE A 11 21.03 24.90 -58.50
C PHE A 11 21.59 25.19 -57.10
N LEU A 12 22.48 26.19 -57.02
CA LEU A 12 22.94 26.86 -55.80
C LEU A 12 21.87 27.86 -55.32
N ALA A 13 21.70 27.97 -54.00
CA ALA A 13 21.42 29.25 -53.33
C ALA A 13 21.91 29.19 -51.87
N ALA A 14 22.72 30.17 -51.51
CA ALA A 14 23.30 30.40 -50.19
C ALA A 14 22.28 30.92 -49.16
N LEU A 15 22.62 30.84 -47.86
CA LEU A 15 22.67 31.99 -46.93
C LEU A 15 22.82 31.55 -45.46
N GLY A 16 23.68 32.26 -44.72
CA GLY A 16 23.61 32.49 -43.27
C GLY A 16 24.07 31.31 -42.39
N GLY A 17 25.12 31.38 -41.59
CA GLY A 17 25.53 32.49 -40.73
C GLY A 17 24.99 32.25 -39.31
N GLY A 18 25.89 31.99 -38.37
CA GLY A 18 25.60 32.10 -36.93
C GLY A 18 25.83 30.84 -36.12
N ALA A 19 27.02 30.75 -35.52
CA ALA A 19 27.26 29.91 -34.37
C ALA A 19 26.42 30.41 -33.19
N LEU A 20 25.67 29.53 -32.52
CA LEU A 20 25.17 29.76 -31.17
C LEU A 20 25.91 28.80 -30.24
N THR A 21 26.87 29.39 -29.54
CA THR A 21 27.50 28.88 -28.33
C THR A 21 26.45 28.34 -27.36
N GLY A 22 26.57 27.04 -27.02
CA GLY A 22 25.77 26.41 -25.98
C GLY A 22 26.11 27.02 -24.62
N ALA A 23 25.23 27.89 -24.11
CA ALA A 23 25.23 28.25 -22.71
C ALA A 23 24.68 27.06 -21.92
N ALA A 24 25.52 26.51 -21.02
CA ALA A 24 25.09 25.57 -20.00
C ALA A 24 24.14 26.29 -19.03
N GLY A 25 22.85 26.29 -19.36
CA GLY A 25 21.80 26.77 -18.49
C GLY A 25 21.58 25.76 -17.35
N CYS A 26 21.81 26.20 -16.12
CA CYS A 26 21.33 25.51 -14.93
C CYS A 26 19.81 25.35 -15.06
N ILE A 27 19.34 24.11 -15.20
CA ILE A 27 17.91 23.79 -15.14
C ILE A 27 17.49 23.98 -13.68
N PRO A 28 16.60 24.93 -13.35
CA PRO A 28 16.07 25.00 -12.00
C PRO A 28 15.31 23.70 -11.70
N ASP A 29 15.56 23.10 -10.54
CA ASP A 29 14.83 21.94 -10.03
C ASP A 29 13.33 22.27 -9.99
N MET A 30 12.60 21.85 -11.03
CA MET A 30 11.16 21.96 -11.03
C MET A 30 10.59 20.99 -9.99
N PRO A 31 9.66 21.43 -9.13
CA PRO A 31 8.96 20.51 -8.24
C PRO A 31 8.24 19.47 -9.10
N VAL A 32 8.61 18.20 -8.92
CA VAL A 32 7.95 17.06 -9.56
C VAL A 32 6.52 16.99 -9.04
N THR A 33 5.63 17.71 -9.70
CA THR A 33 4.19 17.60 -9.50
C THR A 33 3.78 16.26 -10.08
N ARG A 34 3.73 15.21 -9.25
CA ARG A 34 3.23 13.89 -9.67
C ARG A 34 1.83 14.06 -10.26
N LEU A 35 1.67 13.67 -11.52
CA LEU A 35 0.40 13.72 -12.24
C LEU A 35 -0.71 13.02 -11.43
N PRO A 36 -1.92 13.62 -11.34
CA PRO A 36 -3.10 12.93 -10.84
C PRO A 36 -3.36 11.67 -11.68
N GLY A 37 -3.14 10.49 -11.10
CA GLY A 37 -3.31 9.20 -11.78
C GLY A 37 -2.09 8.28 -11.78
N ALA A 38 -0.91 8.77 -11.41
CA ALA A 38 0.24 7.89 -11.18
C ALA A 38 -0.05 6.92 -10.03
N SER A 39 0.09 5.61 -10.28
CA SER A 39 0.00 4.59 -9.24
C SER A 39 1.03 4.90 -8.15
N ALA A 40 0.59 5.23 -6.94
CA ALA A 40 1.48 5.27 -5.80
C ALA A 40 1.87 3.83 -5.48
N GLN A 41 3.17 3.52 -5.53
CA GLN A 41 3.69 2.29 -4.97
C GLN A 41 3.61 2.40 -3.44
N LEU A 42 2.46 2.03 -2.88
CA LEU A 42 2.25 2.08 -1.44
C LEU A 42 3.10 0.99 -0.79
N GLY A 43 4.15 1.42 -0.10
CA GLY A 43 5.15 0.52 0.47
C GLY A 43 4.73 -0.07 1.81
N PHE A 44 5.25 -1.26 2.10
CA PHE A 44 5.21 -1.89 3.43
C PHE A 44 5.69 -0.94 4.54
N GLY A 45 6.74 -0.15 4.28
CA GLY A 45 7.28 0.83 5.21
C GLY A 45 6.26 1.87 5.71
N LEU A 46 5.21 2.15 4.95
CA LEU A 46 4.14 3.04 5.38
C LEU A 46 3.30 2.41 6.50
N TRP A 47 3.04 1.10 6.46
CA TRP A 47 2.39 0.38 7.55
C TRP A 47 3.32 0.21 8.75
N ALA A 48 4.59 -0.12 8.49
CA ALA A 48 5.60 -0.33 9.52
C ALA A 48 6.03 0.96 10.23
N GLY A 49 5.74 2.13 9.65
CA GLY A 49 6.28 3.41 10.10
C GLY A 49 7.81 3.51 9.93
N VAL A 50 8.36 2.77 8.97
CA VAL A 50 9.79 2.76 8.63
C VAL A 50 9.90 3.17 7.16
N PRO A 51 10.19 4.44 6.85
CA PRO A 51 10.33 4.91 5.47
C PRO A 51 11.31 4.05 4.69
N GLY A 52 10.94 3.66 3.46
CA GLY A 52 11.76 2.84 2.57
C GLY A 52 11.76 1.34 2.85
N ALA A 53 11.27 0.88 4.00
CA ALA A 53 11.25 -0.56 4.31
C ALA A 53 10.36 -1.36 3.35
N LYS A 54 10.86 -2.50 2.93
CA LYS A 54 10.19 -3.50 2.08
C LYS A 54 9.72 -4.68 2.93
N PHE A 55 8.71 -5.38 2.44
CA PHE A 55 8.29 -6.63 3.08
C PHE A 55 9.42 -7.66 2.96
N GLY A 56 9.82 -8.27 4.07
CA GLY A 56 11.02 -9.12 4.17
C GLY A 56 12.16 -8.44 4.95
N ASP A 57 12.19 -7.11 5.02
CA ASP A 57 13.21 -6.39 5.79
C ASP A 57 13.01 -6.59 7.30
N ARG A 58 14.11 -6.70 8.04
CA ARG A 58 14.07 -6.76 9.51
C ARG A 58 13.49 -5.46 10.06
N VAL A 59 12.42 -5.58 10.84
CA VAL A 59 11.80 -4.49 11.59
C VAL A 59 11.72 -4.92 13.05
N ASP A 60 12.22 -4.07 13.93
CA ASP A 60 11.90 -4.11 15.36
C ASP A 60 11.79 -2.66 15.83
N ARG A 61 10.56 -2.15 15.88
CA ARG A 61 10.32 -0.73 16.14
C ARG A 61 9.01 -0.49 16.87
N THR A 62 9.04 0.50 17.75
CA THR A 62 7.84 1.10 18.34
C THR A 62 7.45 2.33 17.54
N VAL A 63 6.20 2.38 17.09
CA VAL A 63 5.58 3.47 16.34
C VAL A 63 4.27 3.89 17.03
N GLY A 64 4.32 5.02 17.73
CA GLY A 64 3.29 5.42 18.69
C GLY A 64 3.10 4.34 19.76
N VAL A 65 1.86 3.94 20.00
CA VAL A 65 1.50 2.90 21.01
C VAL A 65 1.68 1.46 20.51
N ARG A 66 2.32 1.25 19.35
CA ARG A 66 2.40 -0.07 18.70
C ARG A 66 3.85 -0.48 18.54
N ARG A 67 4.17 -1.74 18.81
CA ARG A 67 5.46 -2.34 18.44
C ARG A 67 5.26 -3.26 17.25
N ILE A 68 6.15 -3.20 16.27
CA ILE A 68 6.16 -4.05 15.08
C ILE A 68 7.48 -4.82 15.07
N VAL A 69 7.39 -6.14 14.94
CA VAL A 69 8.56 -7.04 14.90
C VAL A 69 8.42 -8.08 13.80
N GLY A 70 9.45 -8.26 12.98
CA GLY A 70 9.51 -9.28 11.95
C GLY A 70 10.70 -9.10 11.01
N PRO A 71 10.80 -9.89 9.93
CA PRO A 71 9.91 -11.01 9.61
C PRO A 71 10.08 -12.17 10.60
N ARG A 72 9.06 -13.03 10.71
CA ARG A 72 9.11 -14.32 11.41
C ARG A 72 8.42 -15.36 10.57
N THR A 73 8.89 -16.60 10.59
CA THR A 73 8.12 -17.70 10.02
C THR A 73 7.01 -18.12 10.99
N TRP A 74 5.81 -18.30 10.46
CA TRP A 74 4.64 -18.73 11.23
C TRP A 74 3.76 -19.66 10.41
N THR A 75 3.12 -20.62 11.08
CA THR A 75 2.20 -21.57 10.44
C THR A 75 0.78 -21.28 10.91
N HIS A 76 -0.13 -21.05 9.98
CA HIS A 76 -1.52 -20.76 10.28
C HIS A 76 -2.22 -22.00 10.86
N PRO A 77 -2.73 -21.97 12.10
CA PRO A 77 -3.16 -23.19 12.79
C PRO A 77 -4.42 -23.83 12.19
N VAL A 78 -5.22 -23.07 11.43
CA VAL A 78 -6.42 -23.61 10.77
C VAL A 78 -6.12 -24.19 9.39
N THR A 79 -5.13 -23.67 8.67
CA THR A 79 -4.88 -24.06 7.27
C THR A 79 -3.58 -24.81 7.07
N GLY A 80 -2.70 -24.87 8.08
CA GLY A 80 -1.36 -25.43 7.96
C GLY A 80 -0.40 -24.61 7.10
N GLN A 81 -0.83 -23.46 6.55
CA GLN A 81 0.00 -22.68 5.65
C GLN A 81 1.16 -22.01 6.40
N ARG A 82 2.39 -22.31 5.99
CA ARG A 82 3.61 -21.64 6.44
C ARG A 82 3.80 -20.33 5.68
N MET A 83 4.05 -19.24 6.39
CA MET A 83 4.18 -17.89 5.82
C MET A 83 5.15 -17.01 6.62
N THR A 84 5.63 -15.96 5.98
CA THR A 84 6.38 -14.88 6.63
C THR A 84 5.42 -13.86 7.20
N VAL A 85 5.53 -13.55 8.49
CA VAL A 85 4.66 -12.59 9.17
C VAL A 85 5.43 -11.49 9.88
N TYR A 86 4.77 -10.36 10.06
CA TYR A 86 5.14 -9.31 11.00
C TYR A 86 4.14 -9.29 12.15
N VAL A 87 4.66 -9.24 13.37
CA VAL A 87 3.89 -9.16 14.60
C VAL A 87 3.71 -7.70 14.97
N ARG A 88 2.48 -7.26 15.16
CA ARG A 88 2.15 -5.95 15.71
C ARG A 88 1.46 -6.10 17.06
N THR A 89 2.05 -5.53 18.10
CA THR A 89 1.44 -5.48 19.43
C THR A 89 1.01 -4.06 19.78
N LYS A 90 -0.01 -3.94 20.62
CA LYS A 90 -0.47 -2.68 21.21
C LYS A 90 -0.86 -2.96 22.66
N GLN A 91 -0.31 -2.19 23.60
CA GLN A 91 -0.77 -2.25 24.97
C GLN A 91 -2.12 -1.53 25.09
N GLU A 92 -3.11 -2.21 25.63
CA GLU A 92 -4.43 -1.68 25.97
C GLU A 92 -4.66 -1.87 27.48
N SER A 93 -5.65 -1.17 28.05
CA SER A 93 -5.95 -1.29 29.48
C SER A 93 -6.35 -2.70 29.90
N SER A 94 -6.98 -3.46 29.00
CA SER A 94 -7.33 -4.87 29.20
C SER A 94 -6.17 -5.85 28.96
N GLY A 95 -5.00 -5.37 28.53
CA GLY A 95 -3.82 -6.17 28.23
C GLY A 95 -3.29 -5.97 26.80
N THR A 96 -2.37 -6.83 26.38
CA THR A 96 -1.71 -6.69 25.08
C THR A 96 -2.55 -7.27 23.94
N LYS A 97 -2.97 -6.42 23.01
CA LYS A 97 -3.50 -6.85 21.71
C LYS A 97 -2.36 -7.24 20.79
N THR A 98 -2.45 -8.41 20.15
CA THR A 98 -1.45 -8.93 19.21
C THR A 98 -2.09 -9.24 17.86
N SER A 99 -1.48 -8.81 16.76
CA SER A 99 -1.98 -9.10 15.42
C SER A 99 -0.84 -9.42 14.47
N TYR A 100 -1.02 -10.44 13.63
CA TYR A 100 0.00 -10.85 12.66
C TYR A 100 -0.43 -10.44 11.26
N TYR A 101 0.54 -10.03 10.45
CA TYR A 101 0.33 -9.56 9.09
C TYR A 101 1.29 -10.22 8.12
N THR A 102 0.78 -10.65 6.97
CA THR A 102 1.57 -11.13 5.84
C THR A 102 1.24 -10.30 4.60
N LEU A 103 2.13 -10.26 3.62
CA LEU A 103 1.78 -9.78 2.29
C LEU A 103 0.83 -10.78 1.62
N ARG A 104 -0.22 -10.29 0.96
CA ARG A 104 -1.05 -11.13 0.10
C ARG A 104 -0.25 -11.67 -1.07
N PRO A 105 -0.56 -12.87 -1.60
CA PRO A 105 0.11 -13.41 -2.79
C PRO A 105 0.03 -12.48 -4.01
N ASP A 106 -1.07 -11.74 -4.16
CA ASP A 106 -1.28 -10.77 -5.23
C ASP A 106 -0.49 -9.45 -5.05
N GLY A 107 0.21 -9.27 -3.93
CA GLY A 107 1.00 -8.08 -3.62
C GLY A 107 0.18 -6.80 -3.38
N THR A 108 -1.15 -6.89 -3.33
CA THR A 108 -2.03 -5.69 -3.30
C THR A 108 -2.40 -5.20 -1.90
N ALA A 109 -2.16 -6.00 -0.86
CA ALA A 109 -2.40 -5.60 0.52
C ALA A 109 -1.58 -6.41 1.51
N LEU A 110 -1.40 -5.88 2.72
CA LEU A 110 -1.13 -6.69 3.90
C LEU A 110 -2.42 -7.34 4.38
N ALA A 111 -2.43 -8.67 4.44
CA ALA A 111 -3.48 -9.46 5.07
C ALA A 111 -3.18 -9.57 6.56
N ARG A 112 -4.21 -9.38 7.40
CA ARG A 112 -4.13 -9.84 8.79
C ARG A 112 -4.39 -11.34 8.79
N VAL A 113 -3.63 -12.09 9.59
CA VAL A 113 -3.78 -13.56 9.72
C VAL A 113 -4.05 -14.00 11.17
N LEU A 114 -3.84 -13.10 12.13
CA LEU A 114 -4.17 -13.28 13.55
C LEU A 114 -4.65 -11.95 14.16
N ASP A 115 -5.69 -11.98 14.99
CA ASP A 115 -6.08 -10.91 15.94
C ASP A 115 -6.38 -11.54 17.31
N LYS A 116 -5.37 -11.53 18.17
CA LYS A 116 -5.44 -11.98 19.57
C LYS A 116 -5.71 -10.79 20.48
N ARG A 117 -6.71 -10.92 21.35
CA ARG A 117 -7.10 -9.90 22.32
C ARG A 117 -7.20 -10.51 23.72
N PRO A 118 -6.83 -9.77 24.76
CA PRO A 118 -7.02 -10.23 26.14
C PRO A 118 -8.50 -10.57 26.40
N GLY A 119 -8.74 -11.71 27.03
CA GLY A 119 -10.09 -12.17 27.41
C GLY A 119 -10.99 -12.60 26.24
N ALA A 120 -10.47 -12.74 25.02
CA ALA A 120 -11.23 -13.19 23.86
C ALA A 120 -10.56 -14.39 23.18
N ALA A 121 -11.37 -15.21 22.50
CA ALA A 121 -10.86 -16.27 21.64
C ALA A 121 -9.97 -15.69 20.52
N ASP A 122 -8.91 -16.42 20.20
CA ASP A 122 -8.02 -16.07 19.09
C ASP A 122 -8.79 -16.14 17.77
N ARG A 123 -8.64 -15.09 16.96
CA ARG A 123 -9.25 -15.02 15.63
C ARG A 123 -8.18 -15.16 14.57
N TYR A 124 -8.35 -16.15 13.72
CA TYR A 124 -7.48 -16.41 12.57
C TYR A 124 -8.18 -15.97 11.29
N PHE A 125 -7.42 -15.60 10.27
CA PHE A 125 -7.96 -15.00 9.07
C PHE A 125 -7.31 -15.59 7.82
N THR A 126 -8.15 -15.94 6.85
CA THR A 126 -7.72 -16.39 5.52
C THR A 126 -8.28 -15.46 4.47
N GLY A 127 -7.47 -15.03 3.50
CA GLY A 127 -7.91 -14.16 2.41
C GLY A 127 -8.18 -12.70 2.79
N ASP A 128 -7.85 -12.25 4.01
CA ASP A 128 -8.03 -10.85 4.44
C ASP A 128 -7.19 -9.87 3.59
N ALA A 129 -7.59 -8.61 3.57
CA ALA A 129 -6.86 -7.49 3.00
C ALA A 129 -7.08 -6.28 3.90
N PHE A 130 -6.07 -5.90 4.68
CA PHE A 130 -6.22 -4.92 5.76
C PHE A 130 -5.62 -3.55 5.42
N VAL A 131 -4.41 -3.53 4.83
CA VAL A 131 -3.73 -2.28 4.43
C VAL A 131 -3.33 -2.38 2.96
N PRO A 132 -3.69 -1.40 2.10
CA PRO A 132 -3.26 -1.40 0.72
C PRO A 132 -1.72 -1.34 0.62
N VAL A 133 -1.16 -2.20 -0.21
CA VAL A 133 0.27 -2.25 -0.57
C VAL A 133 0.37 -2.42 -2.09
N GLY A 134 1.46 -1.96 -2.69
CA GLY A 134 1.69 -2.08 -4.11
C GLY A 134 0.92 -1.03 -4.91
N PRO A 135 0.44 -1.34 -6.13
CA PRO A 135 -0.06 -0.34 -7.05
C PRO A 135 -1.49 0.09 -6.72
N TRP A 136 -1.60 1.28 -6.13
CA TRP A 136 -2.87 1.92 -5.81
C TRP A 136 -2.86 3.38 -6.25
N ARG A 137 -4.03 3.89 -6.62
CA ARG A 137 -4.25 5.31 -6.93
C ARG A 137 -5.47 5.82 -6.18
N SER A 138 -5.56 7.14 -6.02
CA SER A 138 -6.75 7.78 -5.44
C SER A 138 -8.01 7.37 -6.21
N GLY A 139 -9.08 7.05 -5.50
CA GLY A 139 -10.34 6.54 -6.03
C GLY A 139 -10.37 5.04 -6.31
N MET A 140 -9.22 4.34 -6.33
CA MET A 140 -9.19 2.90 -6.61
C MET A 140 -9.78 2.10 -5.46
N ALA A 141 -10.62 1.12 -5.80
CA ALA A 141 -11.16 0.14 -4.87
C ALA A 141 -10.88 -1.29 -5.33
N LYS A 142 -10.62 -2.18 -4.38
CA LYS A 142 -10.55 -3.63 -4.59
C LYS A 142 -11.32 -4.34 -3.48
N SER A 143 -11.99 -5.43 -3.83
CA SER A 143 -12.75 -6.28 -2.91
C SER A 143 -12.13 -7.67 -2.81
N TYR A 144 -12.21 -8.25 -1.63
CA TYR A 144 -11.56 -9.50 -1.27
C TYR A 144 -12.52 -10.36 -0.47
N ALA A 145 -12.65 -11.63 -0.85
CA ALA A 145 -13.30 -12.63 -0.01
C ALA A 145 -12.34 -13.04 1.12
N MET A 146 -12.83 -13.07 2.35
CA MET A 146 -12.07 -13.49 3.52
C MET A 146 -12.92 -14.33 4.46
N ALA A 147 -12.26 -15.21 5.21
CA ALA A 147 -12.87 -15.94 6.31
C ALA A 147 -12.21 -15.58 7.63
N GLN A 148 -13.03 -15.39 8.66
CA GLN A 148 -12.59 -15.30 10.05
C GLN A 148 -12.88 -16.65 10.73
N HIS A 149 -11.86 -17.25 11.32
CA HIS A 149 -11.96 -18.49 12.07
C HIS A 149 -11.84 -18.19 13.57
N SER A 150 -12.83 -18.60 14.35
CA SER A 150 -12.87 -18.40 15.79
C SER A 150 -13.65 -19.53 16.44
N SER A 151 -13.12 -20.10 17.52
CA SER A 151 -13.81 -21.15 18.29
C SER A 151 -14.34 -22.31 17.42
N GLY A 152 -13.56 -22.75 16.44
CA GLY A 152 -13.92 -23.83 15.52
C GLY A 152 -14.91 -23.47 14.39
N THR A 153 -15.41 -22.23 14.36
CA THR A 153 -16.33 -21.76 13.31
C THR A 153 -15.63 -20.82 12.32
N ALA A 154 -15.92 -21.00 11.03
CA ALA A 154 -15.51 -20.10 9.96
C ALA A 154 -16.68 -19.20 9.54
N THR A 155 -16.48 -17.89 9.54
CA THR A 155 -17.47 -16.92 9.04
C THR A 155 -16.88 -16.15 7.86
N GLN A 156 -17.62 -16.10 6.75
CA GLN A 156 -17.18 -15.43 5.52
C GLN A 156 -17.58 -13.95 5.52
N PHE A 157 -16.70 -13.12 4.97
CA PHE A 157 -16.91 -11.70 4.76
C PHE A 157 -16.36 -11.27 3.41
N THR A 158 -16.88 -10.16 2.91
CA THR A 158 -16.25 -9.38 1.85
C THR A 158 -15.62 -8.14 2.46
N VAL A 159 -14.35 -7.94 2.19
CA VAL A 159 -13.62 -6.74 2.58
C VAL A 159 -13.35 -5.89 1.35
N THR A 160 -13.65 -4.60 1.43
CA THR A 160 -13.33 -3.63 0.38
C THR A 160 -12.36 -2.59 0.92
N ILE A 161 -11.25 -2.41 0.20
CA ILE A 161 -10.33 -1.27 0.41
C ILE A 161 -10.60 -0.27 -0.70
N ARG A 162 -10.86 0.99 -0.33
CA ARG A 162 -10.90 2.12 -1.25
C ARG A 162 -9.87 3.17 -0.84
N VAL A 163 -8.83 3.35 -1.63
CA VAL A 163 -7.82 4.40 -1.41
C VAL A 163 -8.45 5.73 -1.80
N THR A 164 -8.72 6.59 -0.83
CA THR A 164 -9.32 7.92 -1.07
C THR A 164 -8.26 8.93 -1.46
N LYS A 165 -7.06 8.84 -0.87
CA LYS A 165 -5.91 9.69 -1.18
C LYS A 165 -4.62 8.88 -1.23
N ALA A 166 -4.07 8.70 -2.43
CA ALA A 166 -2.78 8.07 -2.66
C ALA A 166 -1.69 9.16 -2.70
N THR A 167 -0.97 9.35 -1.58
CA THR A 167 0.03 10.42 -1.37
C THR A 167 -0.62 11.79 -1.10
N PHE A 168 -0.62 12.23 0.15
CA PHE A 168 -1.00 13.60 0.54
C PHE A 168 -0.24 14.03 1.80
N THR A 169 -0.35 15.31 2.15
CA THR A 169 0.21 15.84 3.41
C THR A 169 -0.82 15.74 4.52
N HIS A 170 -0.54 14.97 5.57
CA HIS A 170 -1.40 14.85 6.76
C HIS A 170 -0.67 15.44 7.97
N LYS A 171 -1.22 16.50 8.58
CA LYS A 171 -0.64 17.16 9.78
C LYS A 171 0.87 17.44 9.60
N GLY A 172 1.23 18.05 8.47
CA GLY A 172 2.62 18.39 8.11
C GLY A 172 3.47 17.24 7.56
N ARG A 173 2.95 16.01 7.45
CA ARG A 173 3.71 14.85 6.96
C ARG A 173 3.33 14.49 5.53
N SER A 174 4.21 14.81 4.58
CA SER A 174 4.10 14.41 3.18
C SER A 174 4.21 12.89 3.03
N GLY A 175 3.67 12.36 1.93
CA GLY A 175 3.71 10.92 1.65
C GLY A 175 2.72 10.08 2.45
N SER A 176 1.73 10.71 3.10
CA SER A 176 0.65 10.00 3.80
C SER A 176 -0.35 9.40 2.83
N MET A 177 -1.12 8.42 3.30
CA MET A 177 -2.18 7.75 2.54
C MET A 177 -3.44 7.65 3.38
N GLU A 178 -4.59 7.87 2.74
CA GLU A 178 -5.91 7.63 3.32
C GLU A 178 -6.66 6.56 2.54
N TYR A 179 -7.33 5.65 3.27
CA TYR A 179 -8.23 4.68 2.67
C TYR A 179 -9.41 4.38 3.59
N ILE A 180 -10.50 3.90 2.99
CA ILE A 180 -11.65 3.34 3.68
C ILE A 180 -11.59 1.82 3.56
N TRP A 181 -11.74 1.15 4.70
CA TRP A 181 -11.82 -0.28 4.83
C TRP A 181 -13.23 -0.65 5.28
N THR A 182 -13.94 -1.42 4.46
CA THR A 182 -15.33 -1.82 4.71
C THR A 182 -15.41 -3.33 4.80
N GLU A 183 -16.08 -3.85 5.83
CA GLU A 183 -16.39 -5.28 6.01
C GLU A 183 -17.89 -5.48 5.80
N ARG A 184 -18.25 -6.49 5.02
CA ARG A 184 -19.64 -6.93 4.82
C ARG A 184 -19.73 -8.42 5.12
N ASN A 185 -20.82 -8.83 5.78
CA ASN A 185 -21.13 -10.24 5.97
C ASN A 185 -21.65 -10.87 4.66
N GLN A 186 -21.99 -12.16 4.72
CA GLN A 186 -22.55 -12.91 3.57
C GLN A 186 -23.87 -12.34 3.04
N SER A 187 -24.68 -11.68 3.88
CA SER A 187 -25.92 -11.02 3.44
C SER A 187 -25.68 -9.65 2.80
N GLY A 188 -24.42 -9.24 2.61
CA GLY A 188 -24.04 -7.92 2.09
C GLY A 188 -24.18 -6.77 3.08
N ARG A 189 -24.66 -7.04 4.31
CA ARG A 189 -24.77 -6.04 5.37
C ARG A 189 -23.39 -5.61 5.82
N LYS A 190 -23.16 -4.30 5.85
CA LYS A 190 -21.95 -3.69 6.39
C LYS A 190 -21.86 -3.96 7.89
N THR A 191 -20.77 -4.59 8.32
CA THR A 191 -20.48 -4.91 9.74
C THR A 191 -19.43 -3.97 10.33
N LYS A 192 -18.53 -3.44 9.49
CA LYS A 192 -17.55 -2.41 9.87
C LYS A 192 -17.29 -1.46 8.71
N GLU A 193 -16.96 -0.21 9.03
CA GLU A 193 -16.39 0.72 8.08
C GLU A 193 -15.47 1.69 8.81
N LEU A 194 -14.19 1.70 8.44
CA LEU A 194 -13.17 2.52 9.07
C LEU A 194 -12.42 3.32 8.02
N ARG A 195 -12.17 4.60 8.32
CA ARG A 195 -11.21 5.42 7.60
C ARG A 195 -9.88 5.34 8.32
N TYR A 196 -8.82 4.99 7.60
CA TYR A 196 -7.46 4.96 8.11
C TYR A 196 -6.61 6.01 7.42
N VAL A 197 -5.72 6.64 8.19
CA VAL A 197 -4.60 7.42 7.65
C VAL A 197 -3.31 6.76 8.11
N TYR A 198 -2.42 6.51 7.17
CA TYR A 198 -1.05 6.12 7.45
C TYR A 198 -0.07 7.18 6.99
N SER A 199 0.97 7.42 7.78
CA SER A 199 1.98 8.45 7.52
C SER A 199 3.40 7.88 7.68
N PRO A 200 4.37 8.32 6.87
CA PRO A 200 5.76 7.91 7.00
C PRO A 200 6.31 8.20 8.41
N GLY A 201 7.11 7.26 8.94
CA GLY A 201 7.70 7.36 10.28
C GLY A 201 6.76 7.08 11.46
N ILE A 202 5.44 7.02 11.23
CA ILE A 202 4.43 6.82 12.29
C ILE A 202 3.62 5.53 12.09
N GLY A 203 3.46 5.06 10.85
CA GLY A 203 2.54 3.97 10.60
C GLY A 203 1.11 4.48 10.61
N MET A 204 0.23 3.82 11.38
CA MET A 204 -1.18 4.20 11.49
C MET A 204 -1.33 5.47 12.34
N ALA A 205 -1.52 6.61 11.66
CA ALA A 205 -1.59 7.94 12.25
C ALA A 205 -2.99 8.33 12.73
N ASP A 206 -4.02 7.89 12.00
CA ASP A 206 -5.42 8.17 12.36
C ASP A 206 -6.32 6.96 12.00
N VAL A 207 -7.40 6.80 12.79
CA VAL A 207 -8.46 5.84 12.52
C VAL A 207 -9.80 6.41 13.00
N LYS A 208 -10.78 6.47 12.11
CA LYS A 208 -12.16 6.86 12.42
C LYS A 208 -13.12 5.74 12.06
N ASN A 209 -13.98 5.35 13.00
CA ASN A 209 -15.12 4.48 12.70
C ASN A 209 -16.21 5.33 12.03
N LEU A 210 -16.64 4.93 10.82
CA LEU A 210 -17.65 5.66 10.04
C LEU A 210 -19.07 5.14 10.26
N MET A 211 -19.25 4.12 11.10
CA MET A 211 -20.55 3.58 11.49
C MET A 211 -21.04 4.10 12.86
N LYS A 212 -20.29 5.00 13.49
CA LYS A 212 -20.62 5.62 14.77
C LYS A 212 -20.85 7.11 14.59
#